data_AF-A0A086MGX7-F1
#
_entry.id   AF-A0A086MGX7-F1
#
_cell.length_a   1.000
_cell.length_b   1.000
_cell.length_c   1.000
_cell.angle_alpha   90.00
_cell.angle_beta   90.00
_cell.angle_gamma   90.00
#
_symmetry.space_group_name_H-M   'P 1'
#
loop_
_entity.id
_entity.type
_entity.pdbx_description
1 polymer ?
#
loop_
_entity_poly.entity_id
_entity_poly.type
_entity_poly.pdbx_seq_one_letter_code
_entity_poly.pdbx_strand_id
1 'polypeptide(L)'
;MFTLEIGDKPIAITDADEAQARAIFESDEFKQDLTAMTSEGIPLWDGRAPLTIRPASQEETATFEAPDMDLDDDIDAAEDDDGLFVTFLVPIDHDHEDVSTIPPHLQS
;
A
#
# COMPACT_ATOMS: atom_id res chain seq x y z
N MET A 1 -11.52 9.33 3.47
CA MET A 1 -10.08 9.26 3.14
C MET A 1 -9.15 9.84 4.18
N PHE A 2 -8.23 9.00 4.65
CA PHE A 2 -7.15 9.34 5.57
C PHE A 2 -5.82 8.85 5.01
N THR A 3 -4.78 9.65 5.21
CA THR A 3 -3.41 9.35 4.80
C THR A 3 -2.61 8.91 6.01
N LEU A 4 -1.93 7.76 5.89
CA LEU A 4 -0.89 7.31 6.79
C LEU A 4 0.42 8.02 6.45
N GLU A 5 0.94 8.74 7.43
CA GLU A 5 2.25 9.35 7.40
C GLU A 5 3.19 8.69 8.41
N ILE A 6 4.37 8.34 7.92
CA ILE A 6 5.45 7.77 8.71
C ILE A 6 6.64 8.73 8.60
N GLY A 7 7.03 9.34 9.72
CA GLY A 7 8.22 10.19 9.76
C GLY A 7 8.19 11.36 8.77
N ASP A 8 7.05 12.08 8.68
CA ASP A 8 6.83 13.22 7.76
C ASP A 8 6.70 12.85 6.28
N LYS A 9 6.55 11.55 5.97
CA LYS A 9 6.39 11.06 4.60
C LYS A 9 5.04 10.34 4.46
N PRO A 10 4.17 10.75 3.51
CA PRO A 10 2.93 10.04 3.23
C PRO A 10 3.26 8.71 2.56
N ILE A 11 2.88 7.60 3.21
CA ILE A 11 3.18 6.24 2.75
C ILE A 11 1.97 5.62 2.06
N ALA A 12 0.78 5.79 2.63
CA ALA A 12 -0.44 5.20 2.10
C ALA A 12 -1.65 6.09 2.34
N ILE A 13 -2.64 6.03 1.46
CA ILE A 13 -3.96 6.66 1.62
C ILE A 13 -5.02 5.56 1.64
N THR A 14 -6.03 5.72 2.48
CA THR A 14 -7.15 4.78 2.57
C THR A 14 -8.47 5.54 2.67
N ASP A 15 -9.55 4.94 2.17
CA ASP A 15 -10.90 5.50 2.40
C ASP A 15 -11.50 5.18 3.77
N ALA A 16 -10.76 4.49 4.65
CA ALA A 16 -11.16 4.21 6.02
C ALA A 16 -11.44 5.47 6.87
N ASP A 17 -12.33 5.38 7.85
CA ASP A 17 -12.43 6.37 8.94
C ASP A 17 -11.21 6.34 9.87
N GLU A 18 -10.93 7.45 10.58
CA GLU A 18 -9.79 7.56 11.52
C GLU A 18 -9.69 6.37 12.48
N ALA A 19 -10.80 5.92 13.05
CA ALA A 19 -10.83 4.80 13.98
C ALA A 19 -10.50 3.44 13.32
N GLN A 20 -10.95 3.24 12.07
CA GLN A 20 -10.68 2.02 11.30
C GLN A 20 -9.25 2.00 10.78
N ALA A 21 -8.83 3.10 10.13
CA ALA A 21 -7.46 3.34 9.71
C ALA A 21 -6.50 3.06 10.87
N ARG A 22 -6.79 3.64 12.03
CA ARG A 22 -5.99 3.44 13.23
C ARG A 22 -5.94 1.99 13.69
N ALA A 23 -7.06 1.28 13.71
CA ALA A 23 -7.06 -0.13 14.08
C ALA A 23 -6.21 -0.98 13.11
N ILE A 24 -6.28 -0.70 11.80
CA ILE A 24 -5.52 -1.40 10.75
C ILE A 24 -4.02 -1.10 10.90
N PHE A 25 -3.64 0.17 10.97
CA PHE A 25 -2.23 0.58 11.13
C PHE A 25 -1.64 0.16 12.47
N GLU A 26 -2.45 0.05 13.53
CA GLU A 26 -2.01 -0.49 14.81
C GLU A 26 -1.90 -2.02 14.81
N SER A 27 -2.48 -2.72 13.82
CA SER A 27 -2.43 -4.17 13.69
C SER A 27 -1.02 -4.67 13.36
N ASP A 28 -0.66 -5.80 13.97
CA ASP A 28 0.68 -6.39 13.82
C ASP A 28 0.93 -6.83 12.37
N GLU A 29 -0.10 -7.37 11.70
CA GLU A 29 -0.04 -7.79 10.29
C GLU A 29 0.34 -6.63 9.37
N PHE A 30 -0.32 -5.48 9.52
CA PHE A 30 -0.03 -4.30 8.69
C PHE A 30 1.37 -3.74 8.96
N LYS A 31 1.76 -3.74 10.23
CA LYS A 31 3.11 -3.35 10.67
C LYS A 31 4.20 -4.26 10.10
N GLN A 32 3.96 -5.57 10.06
CA GLN A 32 4.86 -6.53 9.44
C GLN A 32 4.96 -6.27 7.93
N ASP A 33 3.84 -6.02 7.27
CA ASP A 33 3.79 -5.70 5.84
C ASP A 33 4.61 -4.43 5.52
N LEU A 34 4.42 -3.35 6.28
CA LEU A 34 5.22 -2.12 6.13
C LEU A 34 6.73 -2.33 6.36
N THR A 35 7.12 -3.30 7.20
CA THR A 35 8.55 -3.62 7.40
C THR A 35 9.11 -4.54 6.32
N ALA A 36 8.26 -5.31 5.66
CA ALA A 36 8.62 -6.22 4.59
C ALA A 36 8.66 -5.50 3.23
N MET A 37 7.71 -4.59 3.00
CA MET A 37 7.71 -3.70 1.86
C MET A 37 8.87 -2.71 1.95
N THR A 38 9.57 -2.55 0.83
CA THR A 38 10.67 -1.58 0.74
C THR A 38 10.41 -0.59 -0.39
N SER A 39 10.92 0.62 -0.25
CA SER A 39 10.91 1.66 -1.26
C SER A 39 12.34 2.13 -1.45
N GLU A 40 12.85 2.08 -2.68
CA GLU A 40 14.24 2.43 -3.00
C GLU A 40 15.27 1.62 -2.18
N GLY A 41 14.94 0.36 -1.84
CA GLY A 41 15.76 -0.53 -1.02
C GLY A 41 15.75 -0.24 0.49
N ILE A 42 14.84 0.61 0.96
CA ILE A 42 14.65 0.96 2.38
C ILE A 42 13.26 0.50 2.82
N PRO A 43 13.11 -0.21 3.96
CA PRO A 43 11.79 -0.60 4.45
C PRO A 43 10.89 0.63 4.63
N LEU A 44 9.60 0.51 4.28
CA LEU A 44 8.65 1.61 4.46
C LEU A 44 8.52 2.02 5.92
N TRP A 45 8.72 1.06 6.83
CA TRP A 45 8.68 1.30 8.26
C TRP A 45 9.79 0.55 8.99
N ASP A 46 10.57 1.27 9.79
CA ASP A 46 11.63 0.72 10.64
C ASP A 46 11.11 0.02 11.93
N GLY A 47 9.81 -0.17 12.08
CA GLY A 47 9.22 -0.72 13.31
C GLY A 47 9.21 0.24 14.52
N ARG A 48 9.77 1.45 14.35
CA ARG A 48 9.95 2.44 15.43
C ARG A 48 9.39 3.82 15.11
N ALA A 49 9.27 4.18 13.83
CA ALA A 49 8.75 5.48 13.45
C ALA A 49 7.27 5.61 13.88
N PRO A 50 6.83 6.78 14.36
CA PRO A 50 5.44 6.98 14.75
C PRO A 50 4.53 6.91 13.51
N LEU A 51 3.51 6.06 13.58
CA LEU A 51 2.44 5.98 12.59
C LEU A 51 1.44 7.09 12.90
N THR A 52 1.35 8.06 12.01
CA THR A 52 0.47 9.23 12.17
C THR A 52 -0.58 9.18 11.08
N ILE A 53 -1.82 9.44 11.44
CA ILE A 53 -2.93 9.41 10.48
C ILE A 53 -3.44 10.83 10.40
N ARG A 54 -3.53 11.37 9.19
CA ARG A 54 -4.09 12.69 8.93
C ARG A 54 -5.24 12.60 7.93
N PRO A 55 -6.18 13.56 7.94
CA PRO A 55 -7.11 13.70 6.82
C PRO A 55 -6.31 13.89 5.52
N ALA A 56 -6.69 13.15 4.49
CA ALA A 56 -6.04 13.26 3.18
C ALA A 56 -6.19 14.68 2.62
N SER A 57 -5.13 15.17 2.00
CA SER A 57 -5.15 16.45 1.28
C SER A 57 -5.89 16.29 -0.05
N GLN A 58 -6.44 17.38 -0.58
CA GLN A 58 -7.17 17.36 -1.85
C GLN A 58 -6.33 16.79 -3.01
N GLU A 59 -5.01 17.00 -2.99
CA GLU A 59 -4.09 16.43 -3.97
C GLU A 59 -3.95 14.91 -3.83
N GLU A 60 -3.82 14.40 -2.59
CA GLU A 60 -3.73 12.96 -2.29
C GLU A 60 -5.06 12.23 -2.59
N THR A 61 -6.18 12.85 -2.21
CA THR A 61 -7.53 12.36 -2.55
C THR A 61 -7.76 12.36 -4.05
N ALA A 62 -7.30 13.38 -4.77
CA ALA A 62 -7.36 13.39 -6.23
C ALA A 62 -6.52 12.27 -6.83
N THR A 63 -5.35 11.92 -6.28
CA THR A 63 -4.57 10.76 -6.72
C THR A 63 -5.27 9.43 -6.44
N PHE A 64 -6.04 9.33 -5.35
CA PHE A 64 -6.80 8.12 -5.02
C PHE A 64 -8.07 7.96 -5.89
N GLU A 65 -8.79 9.06 -6.15
CA GLU A 65 -10.00 9.08 -6.99
C GLU A 65 -9.69 9.17 -8.48
N ALA A 66 -8.51 9.68 -8.86
CA ALA A 66 -8.07 9.66 -10.23
C ALA A 66 -7.47 8.27 -10.52
N PRO A 67 -8.12 7.43 -11.33
CA PRO A 67 -7.40 6.41 -12.07
C PRO A 67 -6.50 7.13 -13.07
N ASP A 68 -5.36 7.64 -12.61
CA ASP A 68 -4.45 8.39 -13.48
C ASP A 68 -3.88 7.40 -14.51
N MET A 69 -4.30 7.62 -15.75
CA MET A 69 -4.10 6.82 -16.96
C MET A 69 -2.63 6.79 -17.44
N ASP A 70 -1.65 6.88 -16.55
CA ASP A 70 -0.22 6.95 -16.88
C ASP A 70 0.70 6.27 -15.84
N LEU A 71 0.20 5.27 -15.10
CA LEU A 71 1.05 4.28 -14.41
C LEU A 71 0.92 2.94 -15.13
N ASP A 72 1.92 2.67 -15.97
CA ASP A 72 2.19 1.41 -16.66
C ASP A 72 2.49 0.32 -15.60
N ASP A 73 1.47 -0.21 -14.93
CA ASP A 73 1.40 -1.58 -14.38
C ASP A 73 0.02 -1.84 -13.74
N ASP A 74 -0.79 -2.67 -14.40
CA ASP A 74 -1.69 -3.70 -13.83
C ASP A 74 -2.26 -3.48 -12.42
N ILE A 75 -3.03 -2.41 -12.19
CA ILE A 75 -3.95 -2.38 -11.04
C ILE A 75 -5.34 -2.71 -11.55
N ASP A 76 -5.64 -4.01 -11.59
CA ASP A 76 -6.99 -4.57 -11.63
C ASP A 76 -7.81 -3.93 -10.50
N ALA A 77 -8.50 -2.84 -10.83
CA ALA A 77 -9.53 -2.25 -10.01
C ALA A 77 -10.69 -3.26 -9.92
N ALA A 78 -10.58 -4.20 -8.99
CA ALA A 78 -11.67 -5.09 -8.61
C ALA A 78 -12.77 -4.25 -7.95
N GLU A 79 -13.66 -3.71 -8.78
CA GLU A 79 -14.84 -2.92 -8.40
C GLU A 79 -15.96 -3.75 -7.72
N ASP A 80 -15.62 -4.69 -6.84
CA ASP A 80 -16.63 -5.47 -6.10
C ASP A 80 -16.05 -6.04 -4.79
N ASP A 81 -15.73 -5.17 -3.85
CA ASP A 81 -15.70 -5.54 -2.43
C ASP A 81 -16.02 -4.27 -1.62
N ASP A 82 -16.95 -4.37 -0.68
CA ASP A 82 -17.14 -3.41 0.44
C ASP A 82 -15.89 -3.43 1.38
N GLY A 83 -14.70 -3.58 0.79
CA GLY A 83 -13.40 -3.68 1.40
C GLY A 83 -12.74 -2.31 1.46
N LEU A 84 -11.97 -2.10 2.52
CA LEU A 84 -11.22 -0.87 2.70
C LEU A 84 -10.07 -0.81 1.70
N PHE A 85 -10.17 0.09 0.73
CA PHE A 85 -9.11 0.33 -0.24
C PHE A 85 -7.95 1.11 0.40
N VAL A 86 -6.73 0.61 0.20
CA VAL A 86 -5.48 1.24 0.65
C VAL A 86 -4.56 1.35 -0.55
N THR A 87 -4.16 2.57 -0.90
CA THR A 87 -3.24 2.86 -2.02
C THR A 87 -1.92 3.41 -1.47
N PHE A 88 -0.80 2.83 -1.87
CA PHE A 88 0.52 3.32 -1.49
C PHE A 88 0.91 4.53 -2.35
N LEU A 89 1.34 5.61 -1.69
CA LEU A 89 1.76 6.86 -2.33
C LEU A 89 3.27 6.92 -2.61
N VAL A 90 3.99 5.86 -2.26
CA VAL A 90 5.44 5.72 -2.45
C VAL A 90 5.71 4.58 -3.42
N PRO A 91 6.76 4.68 -4.26
CA PRO A 91 7.14 3.61 -5.16
C PRO A 91 7.62 2.41 -4.33
N ILE A 92 6.86 1.33 -4.33
CA ILE A 92 7.27 0.09 -3.69
C ILE A 92 8.21 -0.62 -4.64
N ASP A 93 9.38 -1.00 -4.13
CA ASP A 93 10.24 -1.97 -4.77
C ASP A 93 9.53 -3.32 -4.65
N HIS A 94 8.63 -3.60 -5.59
CA HIS A 94 8.11 -4.94 -5.76
C HIS A 94 9.29 -5.74 -6.31
N ASP A 95 10.03 -6.39 -5.42
CA ASP A 95 10.92 -7.50 -5.79
C ASP A 95 9.97 -8.59 -6.32
N HIS A 96 9.55 -8.43 -7.57
CA HIS A 96 8.83 -9.43 -8.32
C HIS A 96 9.89 -10.51 -8.59
N GLU A 97 10.26 -11.27 -7.54
CA GLU A 97 10.90 -12.55 -7.71
C GLU A 97 9.93 -13.35 -8.57
N ASP A 98 10.26 -13.38 -9.85
CA ASP A 98 9.68 -14.15 -10.93
C ASP A 98 9.32 -15.56 -10.40
N VAL A 99 8.10 -15.74 -9.90
CA VAL A 99 7.56 -17.06 -9.56
C VAL A 99 7.17 -17.77 -10.86
N SER A 100 8.10 -17.88 -11.80
CA SER A 100 8.07 -18.86 -12.88
C SER A 100 8.33 -20.26 -12.31
N THR A 101 7.48 -20.70 -11.38
CA THR A 101 7.33 -22.11 -11.01
C THR A 101 6.31 -22.75 -11.94
N ILE A 102 6.76 -23.14 -13.12
CA ILE A 102 6.22 -24.32 -13.81
C ILE A 102 7.39 -25.12 -14.39
N PRO A 103 7.99 -26.06 -13.64
CA PRO A 103 8.89 -27.04 -14.23
C PRO A 103 8.08 -28.04 -15.10
N PRO A 104 8.31 -28.14 -16.42
CA PRO A 104 7.59 -29.09 -17.27
C PRO A 104 8.24 -30.47 -17.19
N HIS A 105 8.06 -31.17 -16.07
CA HIS A 105 8.41 -32.59 -15.95
C HIS A 105 7.19 -33.42 -15.55
N LEU A 106 6.09 -33.30 -16.31
CA LEU A 106 5.03 -34.31 -16.32
C LEU A 106 4.18 -34.24 -17.60
N GLN A 107 4.81 -34.38 -18.77
CA GLN A 107 4.09 -34.92 -19.92
C GLN A 107 4.43 -36.40 -20.01
N SER A 108 3.39 -37.20 -19.81
CA SER A 108 3.38 -38.67 -19.92
C SER A 108 3.75 -39.17 -21.31
#